data_AF-A0A950SQK4-F1
#
_entry.id   AF-A0A950SQK4-F1
#
_cell.length_a   1.000
_cell.length_b   1.000
_cell.length_c   1.000
_cell.angle_alpha   90.00
_cell.angle_beta   90.00
_cell.angle_gamma   90.00
#
_symmetry.space_group_name_H-M   'P 1'
#
loop_
_entity.id
_entity.type
_entity.pdbx_description
1 polymer ?
#
loop_
_entity_poly.entity_id
_entity_poly.type
_entity_poly.pdbx_seq_one_letter_code
_entity_poly.pdbx_strand_id
1 'polypeptide(L)'
;MTIGGGRVVDPANGVDAVRDVALADGRVDEVGESIAPAHGDWVVDAAGLVVAPGLIEVHVHLRDLFEVTTRPILEAVASGTTLAISPGAGNTLMAPSLLGAEVDRGVPLHIGLLLGAPAVLGTAASLDELIAFFRGELDEETALQKLSRNAITARTGNLIVGVKDHMGHFIQTDEGLEKTCELADKAGLLLMSHTQDPDHAERLVDVARGRGVHLAHVTAGGFGTHGDAVESLRRCIDLCRRPNVTGEFLTPALRPGLGNRDGVLIDAGAQQLAYDALRDGVIDVLTSDGQCDATMKGFGDTRENIFCLVELVDEGILTVAGEPLPHRGALAPGGARCGVSDREWPPVILGPGALAASPSDHRVRSPTPVRARIAPLRSSGTTLNGNPPTNASLRSAADDSCAAAWTHKAATFTIVGGEIAAFEGRALRASSR
;
A
#
# COMPACT_ATOMS: atom_id res chain seq x y z
N MET A 1 -13.88 -19.74 14.58
CA MET A 1 -12.85 -20.39 13.74
C MET A 1 -11.61 -20.60 14.59
N THR A 2 -10.81 -21.64 14.35
CA THR A 2 -9.56 -21.89 15.08
C THR A 2 -8.40 -22.09 14.10
N ILE A 3 -7.27 -21.42 14.34
CA ILE A 3 -5.99 -21.70 13.68
C ILE A 3 -5.16 -22.48 14.70
N GLY A 4 -4.80 -23.73 14.41
CA GLY A 4 -4.21 -24.65 15.39
C GLY A 4 -2.77 -25.07 15.09
N GLY A 5 -1.97 -25.26 16.14
CA GLY A 5 -0.63 -25.86 16.07
C GLY A 5 0.46 -25.02 15.38
N GLY A 6 0.20 -23.76 15.05
CA GLY A 6 1.17 -22.85 14.44
C GLY A 6 2.09 -22.19 15.45
N ARG A 7 3.28 -21.75 15.01
CA ARG A 7 4.15 -20.85 15.79
C ARG A 7 3.53 -19.45 15.74
N VAL A 8 2.79 -19.07 16.78
CA VAL A 8 2.25 -17.71 16.92
C VAL A 8 3.38 -16.77 17.30
N VAL A 9 3.47 -15.69 16.53
CA VAL A 9 4.40 -14.58 16.67
C VAL A 9 3.61 -13.30 16.88
N ASP A 10 3.64 -12.78 18.10
CA ASP A 10 3.02 -11.50 18.50
C ASP A 10 3.96 -10.77 19.47
N PRO A 11 4.83 -9.89 18.97
CA PRO A 11 5.75 -9.12 19.80
C PRO A 11 5.06 -8.18 20.80
N ALA A 12 3.85 -7.70 20.49
CA ALA A 12 3.13 -6.77 21.37
C ALA A 12 2.60 -7.45 22.64
N ASN A 13 2.32 -8.75 22.58
CA ASN A 13 1.97 -9.58 23.72
C ASN A 13 3.13 -10.51 24.19
N GLY A 14 4.33 -10.36 23.61
CA GLY A 14 5.51 -11.16 23.96
C GLY A 14 5.41 -12.65 23.60
N VAL A 15 4.58 -13.03 22.63
CA VAL A 15 4.32 -14.42 22.25
C VAL A 15 5.24 -14.83 21.10
N ASP A 16 6.10 -15.81 21.35
CA ASP A 16 6.81 -16.58 20.31
C ASP A 16 6.76 -18.07 20.70
N ALA A 17 5.67 -18.74 20.35
CA ALA A 17 5.38 -20.10 20.82
C ALA A 17 4.41 -20.85 19.90
N VAL A 18 4.42 -22.19 19.95
CA VAL A 18 3.32 -22.98 19.37
C VAL A 18 2.06 -22.75 20.19
N ARG A 19 1.00 -22.26 19.53
CA ARG A 19 -0.28 -21.85 20.14
C ARG A 19 -1.43 -22.09 19.15
N ASP A 20 -2.64 -22.17 19.69
CA ASP A 20 -3.88 -22.10 18.92
C ASP A 20 -4.46 -20.67 19.02
N VAL A 21 -5.12 -20.18 17.98
CA VAL A 21 -5.79 -18.87 17.91
C VAL A 21 -7.26 -19.05 17.55
N ALA A 22 -8.16 -18.60 18.43
CA ALA A 22 -9.59 -18.55 18.17
C ALA A 22 -10.02 -17.21 17.58
N LEU A 23 -10.91 -17.27 16.59
CA LEU A 23 -11.49 -16.13 15.89
C LEU A 23 -13.02 -16.18 15.96
N ALA A 24 -13.65 -15.15 16.51
CA ALA A 24 -15.09 -14.97 16.61
C ALA A 24 -15.48 -13.56 16.12
N ASP A 25 -16.57 -13.44 15.36
CA ASP A 25 -17.12 -12.16 14.86
C ASP A 25 -16.09 -11.18 14.25
N GLY A 26 -15.10 -11.72 13.52
CA GLY A 26 -14.03 -10.96 12.87
C GLY A 26 -12.92 -10.46 13.80
N ARG A 27 -12.84 -10.99 15.04
CA ARG A 27 -11.86 -10.62 16.08
C ARG A 27 -11.12 -11.84 16.59
N VAL A 28 -9.95 -11.62 17.20
CA VAL A 28 -9.31 -12.63 18.06
C VAL A 28 -10.08 -12.72 19.36
N ASP A 29 -10.44 -13.94 19.75
CA ASP A 29 -11.23 -14.26 20.94
C ASP A 29 -10.34 -14.86 22.05
N GLU A 30 -9.49 -15.83 21.69
CA GLU A 30 -8.51 -16.46 22.58
C GLU A 30 -7.21 -16.77 21.83
N VAL A 31 -6.07 -16.70 22.53
CA VAL A 31 -4.78 -17.27 22.11
C VAL A 31 -4.33 -18.24 23.21
N GLY A 32 -4.29 -19.54 22.90
CA GLY A 32 -4.24 -20.61 23.90
C GLY A 32 -3.15 -21.64 23.64
N GLU A 33 -2.83 -22.45 24.66
CA GLU A 33 -1.84 -23.55 24.55
C GLU A 33 -2.40 -24.74 23.75
N SER A 34 -3.70 -24.99 23.91
CA SER A 34 -4.55 -25.63 22.91
C SER A 34 -5.99 -25.21 23.13
N ILE A 35 -6.72 -24.90 22.06
CA ILE A 35 -8.12 -24.47 22.09
C ILE A 35 -8.97 -25.56 21.45
N ALA A 36 -9.93 -26.11 22.20
CA ALA A 36 -10.86 -27.11 21.69
C ALA A 36 -11.90 -26.45 20.76
N PRO A 37 -11.93 -26.74 19.45
CA PRO A 37 -12.85 -26.08 18.52
C PRO A 37 -14.31 -26.43 18.83
N ALA A 38 -15.21 -25.45 18.69
CA ALA A 38 -16.63 -25.66 18.90
C ALA A 38 -17.26 -26.46 17.75
N HIS A 39 -18.45 -27.03 17.97
CA HIS A 39 -19.14 -27.76 16.91
C HIS A 39 -19.62 -26.80 15.81
N GLY A 40 -19.00 -26.90 14.63
CA GLY A 40 -19.22 -26.00 13.50
C GLY A 40 -18.07 -25.04 13.22
N ASP A 41 -17.01 -25.04 14.04
CA ASP A 41 -15.81 -24.26 13.76
C ASP A 41 -15.09 -24.71 12.49
N TRP A 42 -14.68 -23.72 11.69
CA TRP A 42 -13.64 -23.90 10.69
C TRP A 42 -12.29 -24.01 11.42
N VAL A 43 -11.58 -25.11 11.20
CA VAL A 43 -10.26 -25.36 11.76
C VAL A 43 -9.21 -25.31 10.65
N VAL A 44 -8.18 -24.49 10.83
CA VAL A 44 -7.00 -24.40 9.96
C VAL A 44 -5.82 -25.02 10.69
N ASP A 45 -5.29 -26.11 10.15
CA ASP A 45 -4.02 -26.71 10.60
C ASP A 45 -2.86 -25.82 10.12
N ALA A 46 -2.11 -25.26 11.08
CA ALA A 46 -0.93 -24.43 10.86
C ALA A 46 0.35 -25.10 11.35
N ALA A 47 0.36 -26.43 11.56
CA ALA A 47 1.52 -27.16 12.04
C ALA A 47 2.77 -26.94 11.14
N GLY A 48 3.83 -26.40 11.74
CA GLY A 48 5.07 -26.06 11.03
C GLY A 48 5.04 -24.74 10.25
N LEU A 49 3.97 -23.95 10.38
CA LEU A 49 3.85 -22.60 9.84
C LEU A 49 4.01 -21.55 10.95
N VAL A 50 4.27 -20.30 10.54
CA VAL A 50 4.20 -19.12 11.41
C VAL A 50 2.82 -18.49 11.27
N VAL A 51 2.24 -18.06 12.39
CA VAL A 51 0.99 -17.29 12.48
C VAL A 51 1.34 -15.94 13.09
N ALA A 52 1.08 -14.85 12.38
CA ALA A 52 1.45 -13.50 12.82
C ALA A 52 0.33 -12.50 12.47
N PRO A 53 0.29 -11.32 13.11
CA PRO A 53 -0.52 -10.20 12.65
C PRO A 53 -0.28 -9.89 11.15
N GLY A 54 -1.34 -9.53 10.44
CA GLY A 54 -1.23 -9.08 9.05
C GLY A 54 -0.44 -7.78 8.96
N LEU A 55 0.38 -7.63 7.91
CA LEU A 55 1.24 -6.45 7.78
C LEU A 55 0.40 -5.18 7.55
N ILE A 56 0.90 -4.08 8.13
CA ILE A 56 0.38 -2.72 7.94
C ILE A 56 1.42 -1.97 7.11
N GLU A 57 1.12 -1.74 5.85
CA GLU A 57 1.96 -0.90 4.98
C GLU A 57 1.57 0.57 5.14
N VAL A 58 2.50 1.41 5.58
CA VAL A 58 2.27 2.86 5.72
C VAL A 58 2.57 3.63 4.43
N HIS A 59 3.29 3.02 3.49
CA HIS A 59 3.69 3.67 2.24
C HIS A 59 3.79 2.67 1.09
N VAL A 60 2.71 2.52 0.32
CA VAL A 60 2.72 1.70 -0.90
C VAL A 60 1.80 2.30 -1.96
N HIS A 61 2.26 2.39 -3.21
CA HIS A 61 1.55 3.01 -4.34
C HIS A 61 0.43 2.12 -4.94
N LEU A 62 -0.47 1.62 -4.07
CA LEU A 62 -1.58 0.70 -4.35
C LEU A 62 -2.35 0.95 -5.64
N ARG A 63 -2.51 2.20 -6.09
CA ARG A 63 -3.04 2.53 -7.41
C ARG A 63 -2.76 3.98 -7.77
N ASP A 64 -1.95 4.21 -8.80
CA ASP A 64 -1.88 5.51 -9.48
C ASP A 64 -2.93 5.57 -10.60
N LEU A 65 -3.24 6.78 -11.08
CA LEU A 65 -4.16 7.10 -12.19
C LEU A 65 -3.80 6.41 -13.51
N PHE A 66 -2.57 5.90 -13.62
CA PHE A 66 -2.04 5.23 -14.81
C PHE A 66 -1.92 3.70 -14.67
N GLU A 67 -2.16 3.11 -13.49
CA GLU A 67 -2.04 1.67 -13.30
C GLU A 67 -3.32 0.93 -13.72
N VAL A 68 -3.19 0.08 -14.74
CA VAL A 68 -4.30 -0.54 -15.48
C VAL A 68 -4.21 -2.07 -15.59
N THR A 69 -3.12 -2.70 -15.12
CA THR A 69 -2.78 -4.09 -15.47
C THR A 69 -2.27 -4.97 -14.34
N THR A 70 -1.47 -4.47 -13.39
CA THR A 70 -0.72 -5.38 -12.48
C THR A 70 -1.54 -5.93 -11.32
N ARG A 71 -2.68 -5.33 -11.02
CA ARG A 71 -3.59 -5.70 -9.90
C ARG A 71 -2.94 -5.51 -8.51
N PRO A 72 -2.21 -4.41 -8.29
CA PRO A 72 -1.26 -4.23 -7.18
C PRO A 72 -1.81 -4.49 -5.77
N ILE A 73 -3.05 -4.07 -5.50
CA ILE A 73 -3.77 -4.32 -4.23
C ILE A 73 -3.77 -5.82 -3.86
N LEU A 74 -3.96 -6.71 -4.85
CA LEU A 74 -4.02 -8.15 -4.61
C LEU A 74 -2.63 -8.77 -4.41
N GLU A 75 -1.58 -8.11 -4.90
CA GLU A 75 -0.20 -8.57 -4.79
C GLU A 75 0.41 -8.15 -3.45
N ALA A 76 0.05 -6.97 -2.94
CA ALA A 76 0.31 -6.59 -1.54
C ALA A 76 -0.37 -7.56 -0.55
N VAL A 77 -1.64 -7.93 -0.80
CA VAL A 77 -2.37 -8.94 0.00
C VAL A 77 -1.72 -10.33 -0.10
N ALA A 78 -1.30 -10.74 -1.31
CA ALA A 78 -0.54 -11.99 -1.49
C ALA A 78 0.83 -11.98 -0.79
N SER A 79 1.35 -10.79 -0.44
CA SER A 79 2.59 -10.59 0.32
C SER A 79 2.35 -10.42 1.84
N GLY A 80 1.13 -10.66 2.32
CA GLY A 80 0.76 -10.60 3.74
C GLY A 80 0.24 -9.25 4.25
N THR A 81 0.05 -8.26 3.36
CA THR A 81 -0.47 -6.93 3.73
C THR A 81 -1.98 -6.99 3.96
N THR A 82 -2.46 -6.40 5.06
CA THR A 82 -3.90 -6.39 5.44
C THR A 82 -4.46 -4.99 5.64
N LEU A 83 -3.61 -4.02 6.00
CA LEU A 83 -3.88 -2.61 5.84
C LEU A 83 -2.76 -1.97 5.02
N ALA A 84 -3.11 -1.07 4.11
CA ALA A 84 -2.15 -0.34 3.31
C ALA A 84 -2.54 1.13 3.16
N ILE A 85 -1.58 2.03 3.29
CA ILE A 85 -1.75 3.47 3.09
C ILE A 85 -1.04 3.87 1.80
N SER A 86 -1.73 4.61 0.94
CA SER A 86 -1.18 5.00 -0.37
C SER A 86 -0.96 6.53 -0.49
N PRO A 87 0.29 6.99 -0.36
CA PRO A 87 0.67 8.40 -0.48
C PRO A 87 1.23 8.75 -1.87
N GLY A 88 0.36 8.87 -2.86
CA GLY A 88 0.73 9.36 -4.18
C GLY A 88 0.90 10.89 -4.19
N ALA A 89 2.05 11.39 -4.65
CA ALA A 89 2.20 12.81 -5.00
C ALA A 89 1.23 13.23 -6.12
N GLY A 90 0.86 12.28 -6.99
CA GLY A 90 -0.18 12.44 -8.01
C GLY A 90 -1.63 12.27 -7.49
N ASN A 91 -1.84 11.94 -6.21
CA ASN A 91 -3.19 11.77 -5.65
C ASN A 91 -3.88 13.14 -5.53
N THR A 92 -4.68 13.46 -6.55
CA THR A 92 -5.60 14.61 -6.53
C THR A 92 -6.82 14.33 -5.65
N LEU A 93 -7.63 15.35 -5.35
CA LEU A 93 -8.91 15.24 -4.64
C LEU A 93 -9.87 14.15 -5.19
N MET A 94 -9.70 13.71 -6.43
CA MET A 94 -10.50 12.62 -7.01
C MET A 94 -10.10 11.23 -6.52
N ALA A 95 -8.88 11.02 -6.03
CA ALA A 95 -8.35 9.70 -5.69
C ALA A 95 -9.22 8.92 -4.66
N PRO A 96 -9.79 9.52 -3.59
CA PRO A 96 -10.74 8.84 -2.72
C PRO A 96 -11.97 8.28 -3.45
N SER A 97 -12.51 9.01 -4.45
CA SER A 97 -13.66 8.55 -5.23
C SER A 97 -13.32 7.40 -6.18
N LEU A 98 -12.11 7.40 -6.74
CA LEU A 98 -11.63 6.34 -7.64
C LEU A 98 -11.26 5.06 -6.88
N LEU A 99 -10.74 5.21 -5.66
CA LEU A 99 -10.38 4.11 -4.77
C LEU A 99 -11.61 3.51 -4.09
N GLY A 100 -12.53 4.34 -3.58
CA GLY A 100 -13.82 3.89 -3.04
C GLY A 100 -14.62 3.06 -4.03
N ALA A 101 -14.61 3.45 -5.31
CA ALA A 101 -15.23 2.67 -6.38
C ALA A 101 -14.58 1.30 -6.68
N GLU A 102 -13.40 1.00 -6.12
CA GLU A 102 -12.85 -0.37 -6.05
C GLU A 102 -13.19 -1.05 -4.72
N VAL A 103 -13.24 -0.31 -3.61
CA VAL A 103 -13.72 -0.84 -2.31
C VAL A 103 -15.13 -1.41 -2.45
N ASP A 104 -16.02 -0.69 -3.14
CA ASP A 104 -17.37 -1.14 -3.51
C ASP A 104 -17.41 -2.42 -4.36
N ARG A 105 -16.28 -2.82 -4.96
CA ARG A 105 -16.12 -4.07 -5.75
C ARG A 105 -15.46 -5.20 -4.95
N GLY A 106 -15.17 -4.99 -3.67
CA GLY A 106 -14.60 -5.98 -2.78
C GLY A 106 -13.09 -6.14 -2.89
N VAL A 107 -12.32 -5.05 -2.66
CA VAL A 107 -10.88 -5.20 -2.41
C VAL A 107 -10.64 -5.92 -1.07
N PRO A 108 -9.77 -6.95 -1.01
CA PRO A 108 -9.50 -7.70 0.22
C PRO A 108 -8.41 -7.03 1.07
N LEU A 109 -8.48 -5.71 1.24
CA LEU A 109 -7.44 -4.88 1.87
C LEU A 109 -8.08 -3.67 2.53
N HIS A 110 -7.68 -3.32 3.76
CA HIS A 110 -8.05 -2.03 4.36
C HIS A 110 -7.16 -0.94 3.76
N ILE A 111 -7.73 0.18 3.30
CA ILE A 111 -6.96 1.19 2.55
C ILE A 111 -7.09 2.59 3.15
N GLY A 112 -5.95 3.21 3.43
CA GLY A 112 -5.79 4.65 3.68
C GLY A 112 -5.19 5.38 2.47
N LEU A 113 -5.38 6.69 2.39
CA LEU A 113 -4.90 7.52 1.28
C LEU A 113 -4.33 8.85 1.79
N LEU A 114 -3.19 9.27 1.24
CA LEU A 114 -2.72 10.65 1.34
C LEU A 114 -2.83 11.35 -0.02
N LEU A 115 -3.18 12.64 -0.01
CA LEU A 115 -3.23 13.47 -1.23
C LEU A 115 -1.91 14.21 -1.44
N GLY A 116 -1.52 14.43 -2.70
CA GLY A 116 -0.39 15.31 -3.01
C GLY A 116 -0.68 16.74 -2.57
N ALA A 117 0.07 17.27 -1.60
CA ALA A 117 -0.17 18.60 -1.03
C ALA A 117 -0.22 19.73 -2.09
N PRO A 118 0.62 19.74 -3.15
CA PRO A 118 0.50 20.71 -4.24
C PRO A 118 -0.83 20.63 -5.00
N ALA A 119 -1.43 19.45 -5.16
CA ALA A 119 -2.72 19.27 -5.83
C ALA A 119 -3.90 19.76 -4.96
N VAL A 120 -3.73 19.76 -3.64
CA VAL A 120 -4.70 20.31 -2.68
C VAL A 120 -4.61 21.84 -2.62
N LEU A 121 -3.39 22.38 -2.50
CA LEU A 121 -3.13 23.82 -2.45
C LEU A 121 -3.31 24.54 -3.80
N GLY A 122 -3.34 23.79 -4.93
CA GLY A 122 -3.62 24.31 -6.27
C GLY A 122 -5.11 24.58 -6.58
N THR A 123 -6.00 24.43 -5.61
CA THR A 123 -7.44 24.71 -5.75
C THR A 123 -7.77 26.21 -5.61
N ALA A 124 -9.03 26.59 -5.82
CA ALA A 124 -9.50 27.96 -5.63
C ALA A 124 -9.98 28.26 -4.19
N ALA A 125 -9.71 27.36 -3.25
CA ALA A 125 -10.07 27.49 -1.83
C ALA A 125 -8.98 28.20 -1.01
N SER A 126 -9.37 28.90 0.04
CA SER A 126 -8.43 29.38 1.05
C SER A 126 -7.89 28.24 1.93
N LEU A 127 -6.85 28.51 2.71
CA LEU A 127 -6.33 27.55 3.69
C LEU A 127 -7.41 27.15 4.72
N ASP A 128 -8.19 28.12 5.22
CA ASP A 128 -9.27 27.87 6.17
C ASP A 128 -10.42 27.05 5.53
N GLU A 129 -10.72 27.28 4.25
CA GLU A 129 -11.72 26.49 3.52
C GLU A 129 -11.24 25.04 3.28
N LEU A 130 -9.95 24.85 3.02
CA LEU A 130 -9.35 23.51 2.94
C LEU A 130 -9.37 22.79 4.30
N ILE A 131 -9.03 23.48 5.40
CA ILE A 131 -9.12 22.94 6.76
C ILE A 131 -10.55 22.52 7.08
N ALA A 132 -11.53 23.39 6.83
CA ALA A 132 -12.95 23.08 7.02
C ALA A 132 -13.40 21.89 6.14
N PHE A 133 -12.90 21.79 4.90
CA PHE A 133 -13.24 20.67 4.01
C PHE A 133 -12.78 19.33 4.57
N PHE A 134 -11.50 19.20 4.96
CA PHE A 134 -10.96 17.94 5.49
C PHE A 134 -11.56 17.55 6.84
N ARG A 135 -12.01 18.52 7.64
CA ARG A 135 -12.78 18.28 8.87
C ARG A 135 -14.25 17.90 8.62
N GLY A 136 -14.74 18.04 7.39
CA GLY A 136 -16.15 17.82 7.04
C GLY A 136 -17.09 18.94 7.52
N GLU A 137 -16.55 20.14 7.69
CA GLU A 137 -17.21 21.35 8.18
C GLU A 137 -17.55 22.35 7.06
N LEU A 138 -16.92 22.25 5.88
CA LEU A 138 -17.21 23.08 4.70
C LEU A 138 -18.53 22.66 4.04
N ASP A 139 -19.30 23.63 3.54
CA ASP A 139 -20.56 23.37 2.83
C ASP A 139 -20.35 22.85 1.39
N GLU A 140 -21.34 22.10 0.89
CA GLU A 140 -21.27 21.47 -0.44
C GLU A 140 -21.26 22.50 -1.58
N GLU A 141 -21.87 23.68 -1.44
CA GLU A 141 -21.86 24.68 -2.50
C GLU A 141 -20.46 25.27 -2.68
N THR A 142 -19.80 25.70 -1.60
CA THR A 142 -18.42 26.19 -1.63
C THR A 142 -17.45 25.10 -2.11
N ALA A 143 -17.60 23.85 -1.67
CA ALA A 143 -16.81 22.73 -2.17
C ALA A 143 -17.00 22.51 -3.69
N LEU A 144 -18.25 22.52 -4.18
CA LEU A 144 -18.57 22.43 -5.60
C LEU A 144 -18.07 23.62 -6.42
N GLN A 145 -17.97 24.81 -5.81
CA GLN A 145 -17.50 26.01 -6.48
C GLN A 145 -15.98 26.11 -6.58
N LYS A 146 -15.26 25.73 -5.51
CA LYS A 146 -13.81 26.00 -5.33
C LYS A 146 -12.88 24.79 -5.37
N LEU A 147 -13.37 23.59 -5.03
CA LEU A 147 -12.55 22.37 -4.93
C LEU A 147 -12.76 21.45 -6.13
N SER A 148 -14.01 21.07 -6.44
CA SER A 148 -14.32 20.25 -7.61
C SER A 148 -15.77 20.38 -8.05
N ARG A 149 -16.00 20.55 -9.35
CA ARG A 149 -17.35 20.54 -9.96
C ARG A 149 -17.99 19.14 -9.99
N ASN A 150 -17.28 18.10 -9.57
CA ASN A 150 -17.81 16.74 -9.43
C ASN A 150 -18.31 16.51 -8.00
N ALA A 151 -19.62 16.28 -7.84
CA ALA A 151 -20.27 16.10 -6.54
C ALA A 151 -19.78 14.86 -5.76
N ILE A 152 -19.30 13.80 -6.43
CA ILE A 152 -18.70 12.65 -5.73
C ILE A 152 -17.37 13.11 -5.12
N THR A 153 -16.51 13.75 -5.91
CA THR A 153 -15.23 14.31 -5.46
C THR A 153 -15.40 15.33 -4.32
N ALA A 154 -16.42 16.20 -4.41
CA ALA A 154 -16.74 17.19 -3.37
C ALA A 154 -17.32 16.57 -2.08
N ARG A 155 -17.75 15.29 -2.10
CA ARG A 155 -18.28 14.55 -0.93
C ARG A 155 -17.31 13.52 -0.35
N THR A 156 -16.38 13.01 -1.16
CA THR A 156 -15.40 11.99 -0.74
C THR A 156 -13.97 12.51 -0.61
N GLY A 157 -13.65 13.69 -1.17
CA GLY A 157 -12.28 14.20 -1.22
C GLY A 157 -11.64 14.46 0.15
N ASN A 158 -12.45 14.52 1.21
CA ASN A 158 -12.02 14.62 2.60
C ASN A 158 -11.86 13.27 3.32
N LEU A 159 -12.22 12.15 2.70
CA LEU A 159 -12.07 10.80 3.24
C LEU A 159 -10.63 10.29 3.04
N ILE A 160 -9.70 10.96 3.72
CA ILE A 160 -8.25 10.77 3.61
C ILE A 160 -7.61 10.71 5.00
N VAL A 161 -6.41 10.12 5.09
CA VAL A 161 -5.66 10.04 6.36
C VAL A 161 -4.52 11.07 6.44
N GLY A 162 -4.16 11.72 5.33
CA GLY A 162 -3.09 12.72 5.34
C GLY A 162 -2.81 13.42 4.01
N VAL A 163 -1.73 14.18 3.99
CA VAL A 163 -1.16 14.83 2.79
C VAL A 163 0.32 14.49 2.64
N LYS A 164 0.75 14.28 1.40
CA LYS A 164 2.11 13.93 0.98
C LYS A 164 2.75 15.13 0.29
N ASP A 165 3.82 15.63 0.88
CA ASP A 165 4.83 16.44 0.18
C ASP A 165 5.81 15.52 -0.57
N HIS A 166 6.37 16.00 -1.69
CA HIS A 166 7.18 15.16 -2.58
C HIS A 166 8.12 15.98 -3.47
N MET A 167 9.23 16.45 -2.88
CA MET A 167 10.23 17.29 -3.56
C MET A 167 10.72 16.75 -4.92
N GLY A 168 10.83 15.42 -5.08
CA GLY A 168 11.27 14.79 -6.34
C GLY A 168 10.31 14.93 -7.53
N HIS A 169 9.10 15.47 -7.31
CA HIS A 169 8.09 15.73 -8.34
C HIS A 169 7.55 17.16 -8.28
N PHE A 170 7.42 17.73 -7.08
CA PHE A 170 6.85 19.07 -6.87
C PHE A 170 7.65 19.83 -5.80
N ILE A 171 8.60 20.66 -6.21
CA ILE A 171 9.34 21.53 -5.29
C ILE A 171 8.43 22.69 -4.84
N GLN A 172 7.89 22.59 -3.62
CA GLN A 172 7.10 23.67 -3.02
C GLN A 172 7.99 24.85 -2.56
N THR A 173 7.43 26.07 -2.59
CA THR A 173 7.99 27.24 -1.90
C THR A 173 7.84 27.11 -0.37
N ASP A 174 8.57 27.89 0.42
CA ASP A 174 8.46 27.86 1.89
C ASP A 174 7.06 28.24 2.36
N GLU A 175 6.41 29.21 1.71
CA GLU A 175 5.00 29.56 1.94
C GLU A 175 4.06 28.39 1.62
N GLY A 176 4.39 27.60 0.58
CA GLY A 176 3.67 26.39 0.23
C GLY A 176 3.83 25.29 1.28
N LEU A 177 5.04 25.05 1.76
CA LEU A 177 5.33 24.08 2.83
C LEU A 177 4.69 24.51 4.16
N GLU A 178 4.73 25.80 4.51
CA GLU A 178 4.08 26.31 5.72
C GLU A 178 2.56 26.08 5.68
N LYS A 179 1.92 26.31 4.51
CA LYS A 179 0.52 25.97 4.28
C LYS A 179 0.24 24.46 4.34
N THR A 180 1.12 23.62 3.78
CA THR A 180 1.02 22.16 3.88
C THR A 180 1.05 21.71 5.35
N CYS A 181 2.01 22.21 6.13
CA CYS A 181 2.16 21.89 7.55
C CYS A 181 0.98 22.40 8.39
N GLU A 182 0.51 23.62 8.15
CA GLU A 182 -0.62 24.19 8.88
C GLU A 182 -1.96 23.53 8.52
N LEU A 183 -2.16 23.15 7.26
CA LEU A 183 -3.31 22.38 6.82
C LEU A 183 -3.38 21.04 7.55
N ALA A 184 -2.28 20.29 7.58
CA ALA A 184 -2.24 18.96 8.19
C ALA A 184 -2.55 19.02 9.70
N ASP A 185 -1.85 19.91 10.40
CA ASP A 185 -1.97 20.19 11.83
C ASP A 185 -3.41 20.60 12.22
N LYS A 186 -4.00 21.62 11.57
CA LYS A 186 -5.34 22.12 11.91
C LYS A 186 -6.49 21.19 11.47
N ALA A 187 -6.27 20.33 10.48
CA ALA A 187 -7.26 19.36 10.02
C ALA A 187 -7.18 18.00 10.75
N GLY A 188 -6.12 17.74 11.53
CA GLY A 188 -5.91 16.45 12.19
C GLY A 188 -5.43 15.34 11.22
N LEU A 189 -4.73 15.73 10.16
CA LEU A 189 -4.23 14.87 9.08
C LEU A 189 -2.74 14.54 9.29
N LEU A 190 -2.31 13.35 8.85
CA LEU A 190 -0.89 13.02 8.77
C LEU A 190 -0.19 13.88 7.70
N LEU A 191 1.00 14.39 8.01
CA LEU A 191 1.91 14.96 7.00
C LEU A 191 3.06 13.98 6.76
N MET A 192 3.18 13.49 5.53
CA MET A 192 4.32 12.69 5.07
C MET A 192 5.14 13.48 4.05
N SER A 193 6.46 13.31 4.00
CA SER A 193 7.33 13.88 2.94
C SER A 193 8.37 12.89 2.41
N HIS A 194 8.76 13.06 1.14
CA HIS A 194 9.77 12.27 0.42
C HIS A 194 11.19 12.57 0.91
N THR A 195 11.78 11.67 1.71
CA THR A 195 13.07 11.91 2.40
C THR A 195 14.27 11.34 1.65
N GLN A 196 14.55 11.89 0.46
CA GLN A 196 15.73 11.53 -0.35
C GLN A 196 16.82 12.62 -0.34
N ASP A 197 16.41 13.88 -0.16
CA ASP A 197 17.29 15.03 -0.04
C ASP A 197 17.32 15.51 1.44
N PRO A 198 18.48 15.46 2.12
CA PRO A 198 18.58 15.88 3.52
C PRO A 198 18.38 17.39 3.71
N ASP A 199 18.73 18.23 2.73
CA ASP A 199 18.56 19.68 2.83
C ASP A 199 17.07 20.05 2.77
N HIS A 200 16.30 19.34 1.93
CA HIS A 200 14.84 19.47 1.90
C HIS A 200 14.19 18.92 3.19
N ALA A 201 14.67 17.78 3.71
CA ALA A 201 14.13 17.19 4.94
C ALA A 201 14.31 18.11 6.17
N GLU A 202 15.51 18.69 6.35
CA GLU A 202 15.78 19.65 7.41
C GLU A 202 14.91 20.91 7.26
N ARG A 203 14.86 21.47 6.05
CA ARG A 203 14.02 22.63 5.69
C ARG A 203 12.55 22.40 6.01
N LEU A 204 11.98 21.24 5.67
CA LEU A 204 10.59 20.92 5.96
C LEU A 204 10.33 20.86 7.48
N VAL A 205 11.17 20.14 8.22
CA VAL A 205 10.98 19.95 9.67
C VAL A 205 11.11 21.27 10.43
N ASP A 206 11.96 22.18 9.96
CA ASP A 206 12.08 23.53 10.54
C ASP A 206 10.88 24.43 10.14
N VAL A 207 10.38 24.35 8.90
CA VAL A 207 9.13 25.02 8.46
C VAL A 207 7.88 24.47 9.16
N ALA A 208 7.88 23.20 9.56
CA ALA A 208 6.81 22.61 10.36
C ALA A 208 6.72 23.23 11.78
N ARG A 209 7.79 23.87 12.29
CA ARG A 209 7.83 24.57 13.59
C ARG A 209 7.31 23.74 14.78
N GLY A 210 7.63 22.45 14.80
CA GLY A 210 7.25 21.53 15.88
C GLY A 210 5.93 20.77 15.66
N ARG A 211 5.23 20.99 14.53
CA ARG A 211 4.10 20.16 14.09
C ARG A 211 4.57 18.74 13.71
N GLY A 212 3.64 17.79 13.67
CA GLY A 212 3.92 16.41 13.30
C GLY A 212 4.39 16.25 11.86
N VAL A 213 5.50 15.54 11.64
CA VAL A 213 6.02 15.17 10.31
C VAL A 213 6.39 13.69 10.30
N HIS A 214 6.06 12.99 9.22
CA HIS A 214 6.56 11.65 8.91
C HIS A 214 7.51 11.70 7.71
N LEU A 215 8.77 11.34 7.94
CA LEU A 215 9.82 11.28 6.93
C LEU A 215 9.77 9.93 6.22
N ALA A 216 9.25 9.93 4.99
CA ALA A 216 9.10 8.72 4.19
C ALA A 216 10.46 8.19 3.73
N HIS A 217 10.60 6.85 3.69
CA HIS A 217 11.76 6.09 3.21
C HIS A 217 13.13 6.74 3.52
N VAL A 218 13.42 6.99 4.81
CA VAL A 218 14.61 7.73 5.29
C VAL A 218 15.93 7.13 4.76
N THR A 219 15.97 5.80 4.57
CA THR A 219 17.05 5.05 3.90
C THR A 219 17.44 5.60 2.52
N ALA A 220 16.56 6.32 1.82
CA ALA A 220 16.85 6.89 0.50
C ALA A 220 17.91 8.00 0.52
N GLY A 221 18.14 8.65 1.66
CA GLY A 221 19.35 9.49 1.86
C GLY A 221 20.65 8.69 1.76
N GLY A 222 20.61 7.41 2.15
CA GLY A 222 21.71 6.45 2.06
C GLY A 222 22.04 5.97 0.63
N PHE A 223 21.32 6.44 -0.38
CA PHE A 223 21.58 6.14 -1.79
C PHE A 223 22.65 7.05 -2.42
N GLY A 224 23.19 8.03 -1.68
CA GLY A 224 24.24 8.95 -2.18
C GLY A 224 23.79 9.84 -3.35
N THR A 225 22.48 10.03 -3.54
CA THR A 225 21.92 10.78 -4.69
C THR A 225 21.95 12.30 -4.49
N HIS A 226 21.95 12.77 -3.25
CA HIS A 226 21.89 14.19 -2.87
C HIS A 226 23.02 14.61 -1.90
N GLY A 227 24.12 13.85 -1.87
CA GLY A 227 25.27 14.10 -0.98
C GLY A 227 26.11 12.85 -0.76
N ASP A 228 26.99 12.88 0.23
CA ASP A 228 27.59 11.66 0.77
C ASP A 228 26.50 10.77 1.40
N ALA A 229 26.51 9.47 1.11
CA ALA A 229 25.44 8.56 1.49
C ALA A 229 25.31 8.38 3.01
N VAL A 230 26.44 8.25 3.72
CA VAL A 230 26.48 8.00 5.17
C VAL A 230 26.03 9.25 5.91
N GLU A 231 26.55 10.42 5.51
CA GLU A 231 26.21 11.71 6.11
C GLU A 231 24.76 12.13 5.83
N SER A 232 24.27 11.92 4.60
CA SER A 232 22.89 12.29 4.21
C SER A 232 21.86 11.46 4.99
N LEU A 233 22.09 10.14 5.12
CA LEU A 233 21.24 9.29 5.94
C LEU A 233 21.31 9.69 7.43
N ARG A 234 22.52 9.93 7.96
CA ARG A 234 22.71 10.34 9.36
C ARG A 234 21.89 11.60 9.69
N ARG A 235 21.93 12.63 8.84
CA ARG A 235 21.15 13.87 8.98
C ARG A 235 19.64 13.58 9.09
N CYS A 236 19.10 12.75 8.21
CA CYS A 236 17.67 12.40 8.24
C CYS A 236 17.27 11.54 9.46
N ILE A 237 18.15 10.65 9.94
CA ILE A 237 17.94 9.91 11.20
C ILE A 237 17.99 10.87 12.41
N ASP A 238 18.90 11.85 12.41
CA ASP A 238 18.98 12.88 13.46
C ASP A 238 17.72 13.78 13.51
N LEU A 239 17.00 13.97 12.40
CA LEU A 239 15.68 14.60 12.42
C LEU A 239 14.63 13.75 13.17
N CYS A 240 14.64 12.42 12.97
CA CYS A 240 13.73 11.50 13.68
C CYS A 240 14.02 11.40 15.19
N ARG A 241 15.18 11.90 15.65
CA ARG A 241 15.47 12.07 17.08
C ARG A 241 14.70 13.24 17.71
N ARG A 242 14.08 14.15 16.94
CA ARG A 242 13.14 15.19 17.43
C ARG A 242 11.79 14.56 17.84
N PRO A 243 11.04 15.10 18.83
CA PRO A 243 9.83 14.46 19.38
C PRO A 243 8.58 14.58 18.48
N ASN A 244 8.59 15.51 17.52
CA ASN A 244 7.50 15.76 16.57
C ASN A 244 7.75 15.15 15.18
N VAL A 245 8.81 14.35 15.04
CA VAL A 245 9.22 13.73 13.78
C VAL A 245 9.22 12.23 13.97
N THR A 246 8.63 11.53 13.01
CA THR A 246 8.74 10.08 12.83
C THR A 246 9.29 9.79 11.44
N GLY A 247 9.69 8.57 11.16
CA GLY A 247 10.09 8.15 9.82
C GLY A 247 10.00 6.65 9.66
N GLU A 248 10.28 6.19 8.45
CA GLU A 248 10.22 4.78 8.04
C GLU A 248 11.47 4.39 7.24
N PHE A 249 11.81 3.10 7.22
CA PHE A 249 12.88 2.55 6.38
C PHE A 249 12.36 1.60 5.31
N LEU A 250 13.05 1.60 4.17
CA LEU A 250 12.78 0.71 3.03
C LEU A 250 13.25 -0.71 3.34
N THR A 251 12.34 -1.68 3.30
CA THR A 251 12.68 -3.09 3.51
C THR A 251 13.77 -3.61 2.57
N PRO A 252 13.83 -3.30 1.25
CA PRO A 252 14.93 -3.81 0.40
C PRO A 252 16.30 -3.23 0.78
N ALA A 253 16.34 -1.96 1.20
CA ALA A 253 17.59 -1.29 1.62
C ALA A 253 18.13 -1.84 2.95
N LEU A 254 17.31 -2.58 3.70
CA LEU A 254 17.67 -3.29 4.93
C LEU A 254 18.00 -4.77 4.70
N ARG A 255 18.08 -5.24 3.45
CA ARG A 255 18.49 -6.61 3.13
C ARG A 255 19.99 -6.70 2.86
N PRO A 256 20.63 -7.88 3.03
CA PRO A 256 22.04 -8.09 2.66
C PRO A 256 22.39 -7.84 1.18
N GLY A 257 21.39 -7.70 0.30
CA GLY A 257 21.54 -7.30 -1.10
C GLY A 257 21.76 -5.80 -1.33
N LEU A 258 21.70 -4.97 -0.28
CA LEU A 258 21.80 -3.50 -0.31
C LEU A 258 20.69 -2.77 -1.10
N GLY A 259 19.54 -3.40 -1.36
CA GLY A 259 18.45 -2.83 -2.14
C GLY A 259 18.02 -3.69 -3.32
N ASN A 260 17.15 -3.13 -4.16
CA ASN A 260 16.63 -3.80 -5.35
C ASN A 260 17.45 -3.35 -6.58
N ARG A 261 17.71 -4.24 -7.55
CA ARG A 261 18.48 -3.84 -8.75
C ARG A 261 17.70 -2.87 -9.67
N ASP A 262 16.38 -2.79 -9.50
CA ASP A 262 15.51 -1.81 -10.17
C ASP A 262 15.26 -0.55 -9.31
N GLY A 263 15.64 -0.55 -8.03
CA GLY A 263 15.38 0.51 -7.04
C GLY A 263 16.61 0.77 -6.17
N VAL A 264 17.33 1.85 -6.51
CA VAL A 264 18.67 2.30 -6.07
C VAL A 264 19.26 1.62 -4.82
N LEU A 265 20.50 1.13 -4.94
CA LEU A 265 21.24 0.50 -3.83
C LEU A 265 21.68 1.53 -2.78
N ILE A 266 21.65 1.10 -1.51
CA ILE A 266 22.21 1.83 -0.37
C ILE A 266 23.72 1.61 -0.25
N ASP A 267 24.44 2.61 0.26
CA ASP A 267 25.81 2.41 0.72
C ASP A 267 25.86 1.48 1.95
N ALA A 268 26.89 0.64 2.06
CA ALA A 268 27.00 -0.33 3.15
C ALA A 268 27.26 0.32 4.54
N GLY A 269 27.94 1.47 4.58
CA GLY A 269 28.09 2.27 5.79
C GLY A 269 26.78 2.96 6.19
N ALA A 270 25.99 3.40 5.20
CA ALA A 270 24.65 3.92 5.42
C ALA A 270 23.68 2.81 5.92
N GLN A 271 23.72 1.60 5.36
CA GLN A 271 22.95 0.45 5.87
C GLN A 271 23.24 0.18 7.35
N GLN A 272 24.51 0.23 7.76
CA GLN A 272 24.89 0.06 9.16
C GLN A 272 24.25 1.11 10.07
N LEU A 273 24.18 2.39 9.65
CA LEU A 273 23.46 3.42 10.40
C LEU A 273 21.96 3.14 10.52
N ALA A 274 21.33 2.54 9.50
CA ALA A 274 19.92 2.15 9.56
C ALA A 274 19.69 0.99 10.55
N TYR A 275 20.58 -0.02 10.54
CA TYR A 275 20.54 -1.12 11.52
C TYR A 275 20.72 -0.63 12.96
N ASP A 276 21.62 0.32 13.18
CA ASP A 276 21.85 0.88 14.52
C ASP A 276 20.69 1.80 14.96
N ALA A 277 20.06 2.53 14.04
CA ALA A 277 18.86 3.31 14.32
C ALA A 277 17.60 2.45 14.64
N LEU A 278 17.51 1.24 14.06
CA LEU A 278 16.49 0.24 14.43
C LEU A 278 16.73 -0.28 15.85
N ARG A 279 17.98 -0.66 16.18
CA ARG A 279 18.38 -1.13 17.52
C ARG A 279 18.17 -0.06 18.61
N ASP A 280 18.45 1.20 18.31
CA ASP A 280 18.21 2.34 19.20
C ASP A 280 16.72 2.70 19.36
N GLY A 281 15.82 2.17 18.52
CA GLY A 281 14.41 2.58 18.47
C GLY A 281 14.21 4.03 18.02
N VAL A 282 15.08 4.56 17.15
CA VAL A 282 14.95 5.91 16.57
C VAL A 282 13.94 5.92 15.43
N ILE A 283 13.91 4.84 14.65
CA ILE A 283 12.91 4.53 13.63
C ILE A 283 12.51 3.06 13.86
N ASP A 284 11.21 2.82 14.00
CA ASP A 284 10.59 1.52 14.28
C ASP A 284 9.60 1.08 13.18
N VAL A 285 9.39 1.90 12.15
CA VAL A 285 8.48 1.65 11.02
C VAL A 285 9.26 1.16 9.79
N LEU A 286 8.81 0.05 9.20
CA LEU A 286 9.34 -0.52 7.97
C LEU A 286 8.27 -0.54 6.88
N THR A 287 8.67 -0.29 5.63
CA THR A 287 7.77 -0.20 4.46
C THR A 287 8.45 -0.70 3.19
N SER A 288 7.67 -1.13 2.19
CA SER A 288 8.19 -1.44 0.86
C SER A 288 8.39 -0.22 -0.05
N ASP A 289 7.65 0.89 0.15
CA ASP A 289 7.51 2.02 -0.80
C ASP A 289 6.94 1.60 -2.18
N GLY A 290 6.66 0.32 -2.40
CA GLY A 290 6.35 -0.22 -3.71
C GLY A 290 5.70 -1.58 -3.68
N GLN A 291 4.61 -1.70 -4.41
CA GLN A 291 3.93 -2.94 -4.75
C GLN A 291 4.70 -3.73 -5.82
N CYS A 292 4.38 -5.02 -5.90
CA CYS A 292 4.82 -5.92 -6.97
C CYS A 292 4.58 -5.34 -8.37
N ASP A 293 5.57 -5.52 -9.26
CA ASP A 293 5.50 -5.48 -10.74
C ASP A 293 4.86 -4.24 -11.43
N ALA A 294 4.40 -3.24 -10.69
CA ALA A 294 3.58 -2.11 -11.15
C ALA A 294 4.32 -1.08 -12.03
N THR A 295 3.51 -0.29 -12.76
CA THR A 295 3.98 0.73 -13.70
C THR A 295 4.61 1.94 -13.00
N MET A 296 4.00 2.37 -11.87
CA MET A 296 4.58 3.36 -10.97
C MET A 296 5.39 2.63 -9.89
N LYS A 297 6.72 2.62 -10.03
CA LYS A 297 7.64 2.03 -9.06
C LYS A 297 8.10 3.07 -8.04
N GLY A 298 7.98 2.73 -6.76
CA GLY A 298 8.86 3.27 -5.72
C GLY A 298 10.20 2.54 -5.71
N PHE A 299 10.94 2.63 -4.61
CA PHE A 299 12.25 2.01 -4.43
C PHE A 299 12.21 0.50 -4.12
N GLY A 300 11.05 -0.07 -3.79
CA GLY A 300 10.93 -1.47 -3.33
C GLY A 300 9.72 -2.25 -3.83
N ASP A 301 9.48 -3.39 -3.16
CA ASP A 301 8.50 -4.42 -3.55
C ASP A 301 7.95 -5.13 -2.30
N THR A 302 6.63 -5.15 -2.12
CA THR A 302 5.94 -5.78 -0.97
C THR A 302 6.33 -7.25 -0.76
N ARG A 303 6.79 -7.97 -1.80
CA ARG A 303 7.27 -9.36 -1.67
C ARG A 303 8.50 -9.49 -0.79
N GLU A 304 9.29 -8.42 -0.62
CA GLU A 304 10.54 -8.44 0.15
C GLU A 304 10.32 -8.28 1.65
N ASN A 305 9.17 -7.75 2.09
CA ASN A 305 8.89 -7.39 3.49
C ASN A 305 9.09 -8.55 4.48
N ILE A 306 8.46 -9.70 4.23
CA ILE A 306 8.54 -10.85 5.14
C ILE A 306 9.97 -11.42 5.18
N PHE A 307 10.69 -11.43 4.06
CA PHE A 307 12.07 -11.88 4.01
C PHE A 307 13.01 -10.93 4.77
N CYS A 308 12.84 -9.62 4.58
CA CYS A 308 13.57 -8.60 5.34
C CYS A 308 13.33 -8.73 6.85
N LEU A 309 12.07 -8.90 7.29
CA LEU A 309 11.75 -9.09 8.71
C LEU A 309 12.41 -10.35 9.31
N VAL A 310 12.47 -11.46 8.57
CA VAL A 310 13.16 -12.68 8.99
C VAL A 310 14.68 -12.48 9.01
N GLU A 311 15.26 -11.87 7.97
CA GLU A 311 16.69 -11.57 7.87
C GLU A 311 17.17 -10.66 9.02
N LEU A 312 16.41 -9.61 9.35
CA LEU A 312 16.70 -8.71 10.47
C LEU A 312 16.58 -9.39 11.85
N VAL A 313 15.73 -10.41 11.98
CA VAL A 313 15.62 -11.22 13.21
C VAL A 313 16.78 -12.22 13.32
N ASP A 314 17.11 -12.92 12.24
CA ASP A 314 18.21 -13.90 12.20
C ASP A 314 19.58 -13.23 12.39
N GLU A 315 19.75 -11.98 11.93
CA GLU A 315 20.94 -11.14 12.20
C GLU A 315 20.92 -10.43 13.57
N GLY A 316 19.85 -10.56 14.36
CA GLY A 316 19.73 -9.93 15.69
C GLY A 316 19.70 -8.40 15.65
N ILE A 317 19.13 -7.82 14.59
CA ILE A 317 18.84 -6.38 14.47
C ILE A 317 17.45 -6.09 15.06
N LEU A 318 16.49 -6.99 14.85
CA LEU A 318 15.16 -6.99 15.46
C LEU A 318 15.00 -8.20 16.40
N THR A 319 13.99 -8.15 17.28
CA THR A 319 13.63 -9.27 18.17
C THR A 319 12.14 -9.60 18.03
N VAL A 320 11.81 -10.89 18.15
CA VAL A 320 10.43 -11.40 18.06
C VAL A 320 9.75 -11.42 19.43
N ALA A 321 10.53 -11.64 20.49
CA ALA A 321 10.08 -11.59 21.87
C ALA A 321 11.07 -10.76 22.70
N GLY A 322 10.54 -9.80 23.46
CA GLY A 322 11.29 -8.85 24.28
C GLY A 322 10.35 -7.77 24.83
N GLU A 323 10.90 -6.77 25.52
CA GLU A 323 10.23 -5.47 25.62
C GLU A 323 10.08 -4.91 24.19
N PRO A 324 8.97 -4.23 23.84
CA PRO A 324 8.87 -3.50 22.59
C PRO A 324 10.05 -2.54 22.41
N LEU A 325 10.47 -2.29 21.15
CA LEU A 325 11.32 -1.14 20.84
C LEU A 325 10.69 0.11 21.50
N PRO A 326 11.50 1.06 22.02
CA PRO A 326 11.03 2.18 22.84
C PRO A 326 10.20 3.18 22.03
N HIS A 327 8.97 2.78 21.71
CA HIS A 327 8.09 3.41 20.73
C HIS A 327 7.81 4.84 21.15
N ARG A 328 8.36 5.78 20.38
CA ARG A 328 8.06 7.20 20.49
C ARG A 328 6.60 7.38 20.13
N GLY A 329 5.75 7.41 21.16
CA GLY A 329 4.30 7.28 21.02
C GLY A 329 3.74 8.15 19.91
N ALA A 330 2.89 7.55 19.08
CA ALA A 330 2.40 8.12 17.82
C ALA A 330 2.05 9.61 17.93
N LEU A 331 2.44 10.38 16.90
CA LEU A 331 2.21 11.82 16.78
C LEU A 331 0.73 12.14 17.05
N ALA A 332 0.43 12.63 18.26
CA ALA A 332 -0.94 12.84 18.69
C ALA A 332 -1.57 13.95 17.83
N PRO A 333 -2.63 13.66 17.03
CA PRO A 333 -3.26 14.67 16.18
C PRO A 333 -3.79 15.81 17.05
N GLY A 334 -3.38 17.04 16.72
CA GLY A 334 -3.53 18.22 17.57
C GLY A 334 -4.97 18.52 17.96
N GLY A 335 -5.39 18.07 19.15
CA GLY A 335 -6.71 18.39 19.71
C GLY A 335 -7.90 17.74 19.00
N ALA A 336 -7.69 16.72 18.16
CA ALA A 336 -8.78 15.99 17.49
C ALA A 336 -8.68 14.48 17.74
N ARG A 337 -9.63 13.94 18.52
CA ARG A 337 -10.00 12.52 18.31
C ARG A 337 -10.54 12.44 16.89
N CYS A 338 -10.00 11.58 16.04
CA CYS A 338 -10.59 11.34 14.73
C CYS A 338 -12.05 10.90 14.94
N GLY A 339 -12.97 11.71 14.44
CA GLY A 339 -14.41 11.59 14.65
C GLY A 339 -15.03 10.46 13.83
N VAL A 340 -14.46 9.25 13.90
CA VAL A 340 -15.15 8.01 13.51
C VAL A 340 -16.18 7.67 14.58
N SER A 341 -17.18 8.55 14.69
CA SER A 341 -18.54 8.13 14.99
C SER A 341 -18.95 7.08 13.96
N ASP A 342 -19.87 6.19 14.30
CA ASP A 342 -20.43 5.15 13.44
C ASP A 342 -21.22 5.73 12.25
N ARG A 343 -20.50 6.38 11.32
CA ARG A 343 -21.00 6.80 10.02
C ARG A 343 -21.12 5.54 9.18
N GLU A 344 -22.30 4.94 9.22
CA GLU A 344 -22.75 4.07 8.14
C GLU A 344 -22.41 4.74 6.81
N TRP A 345 -21.76 4.01 5.92
CA TRP A 345 -21.47 4.51 4.58
C TRP A 345 -22.83 4.79 3.92
N PRO A 346 -23.14 6.04 3.53
CA PRO A 346 -24.42 6.35 2.91
C PRO A 346 -24.51 5.52 1.61
N PRO A 347 -25.47 4.60 1.48
CA PRO A 347 -25.49 3.69 0.35
C PRO A 347 -25.56 4.49 -0.94
N VAL A 348 -24.63 4.22 -1.86
CA VAL A 348 -24.58 4.89 -3.17
C VAL A 348 -25.70 4.31 -4.03
N ILE A 349 -26.93 4.76 -3.75
CA ILE A 349 -28.13 4.41 -4.51
C ILE A 349 -28.02 5.07 -5.89
N LEU A 350 -27.37 4.37 -6.82
CA LEU A 350 -27.52 4.59 -8.25
C LEU A 350 -28.98 4.32 -8.60
N GLY A 351 -29.79 5.38 -8.63
CA GLY A 351 -31.20 5.29 -8.94
C GLY A 351 -31.44 4.57 -10.27
N PRO A 352 -32.53 3.78 -10.42
CA PRO A 352 -32.73 2.84 -11.53
C PRO A 352 -33.08 3.50 -12.89
N GLY A 353 -32.56 4.70 -13.15
CA GLY A 353 -32.94 5.58 -14.27
C GLY A 353 -31.92 5.74 -15.39
N ALA A 354 -30.79 5.04 -15.38
CA ALA A 354 -29.74 5.21 -16.41
C ALA A 354 -28.85 3.99 -16.66
N LEU A 355 -29.37 2.92 -17.29
CA LEU A 355 -28.64 2.01 -18.22
C LEU A 355 -29.54 0.84 -18.71
N ALA A 356 -30.62 1.15 -19.42
CA ALA A 356 -31.45 0.14 -20.09
C ALA A 356 -30.85 -0.25 -21.46
N ALA A 357 -29.84 -1.12 -21.46
CA ALA A 357 -29.27 -1.72 -22.68
C ALA A 357 -29.51 -3.24 -22.70
N SER A 358 -30.11 -3.75 -23.78
CA SER A 358 -30.47 -5.18 -23.91
C SER A 358 -29.22 -6.07 -23.99
N PRO A 359 -29.17 -7.22 -23.30
CA PRO A 359 -28.09 -8.18 -23.46
C PRO A 359 -28.16 -8.86 -24.83
N SER A 360 -27.16 -8.64 -25.68
CA SER A 360 -26.95 -9.39 -26.93
C SER A 360 -25.96 -10.53 -26.70
N ASP A 361 -26.35 -11.77 -27.04
CA ASP A 361 -25.59 -12.99 -26.72
C ASP A 361 -24.22 -13.07 -27.43
N HIS A 362 -23.13 -12.99 -26.66
CA HIS A 362 -21.75 -13.11 -27.12
C HIS A 362 -20.94 -14.07 -26.24
N ARG A 363 -21.05 -15.37 -26.55
CA ARG A 363 -20.19 -16.41 -25.97
C ARG A 363 -18.74 -16.29 -26.47
N VAL A 364 -17.85 -15.75 -25.65
CA VAL A 364 -16.42 -15.69 -25.91
C VAL A 364 -15.81 -17.10 -25.90
N ARG A 365 -14.96 -17.43 -26.89
CA ARG A 365 -14.10 -18.64 -26.89
C ARG A 365 -12.69 -18.28 -26.43
N SER A 366 -12.07 -19.15 -25.64
CA SER A 366 -10.69 -19.02 -25.15
C SER A 366 -9.64 -19.22 -26.26
N PRO A 367 -8.65 -18.33 -26.40
CA PRO A 367 -7.50 -18.53 -27.30
C PRO A 367 -6.26 -19.10 -26.58
N THR A 368 -5.50 -19.95 -27.29
CA THR A 368 -4.18 -20.48 -26.88
C THR A 368 -3.08 -19.49 -27.32
N PRO A 369 -1.98 -19.29 -26.57
CA PRO A 369 -1.09 -18.14 -26.78
C PRO A 369 -0.07 -18.32 -27.91
N VAL A 370 0.35 -17.19 -28.49
CA VAL A 370 1.54 -17.05 -29.35
C VAL A 370 2.37 -15.85 -28.87
N ARG A 371 3.69 -16.01 -28.72
CA ARG A 371 4.64 -14.90 -28.53
C ARG A 371 5.51 -14.77 -29.78
N ALA A 372 5.65 -13.55 -30.30
CA ALA A 372 6.70 -13.17 -31.24
C ALA A 372 7.58 -12.09 -30.59
N ARG A 373 8.91 -12.14 -30.81
CA ARG A 373 9.84 -11.08 -30.41
C ARG A 373 10.01 -10.05 -31.52
N ILE A 374 10.31 -8.80 -31.13
CA ILE A 374 10.48 -7.64 -32.00
C ILE A 374 11.98 -7.38 -32.24
N ALA A 375 12.38 -7.19 -33.50
CA ALA A 375 13.53 -6.38 -33.95
C ALA A 375 13.59 -6.35 -35.50
N PRO A 376 14.18 -5.32 -36.13
CA PRO A 376 13.92 -3.89 -35.90
C PRO A 376 13.58 -3.18 -37.23
N LEU A 377 12.52 -2.36 -37.27
CA LEU A 377 12.17 -1.60 -38.47
C LEU A 377 12.87 -0.23 -38.51
N ARG A 378 13.56 0.05 -39.62
CA ARG A 378 14.14 1.36 -39.93
C ARG A 378 13.09 2.29 -40.54
N SER A 379 13.38 3.58 -40.47
CA SER A 379 12.56 4.68 -40.99
C SER A 379 12.23 4.60 -42.49
N SER A 380 10.94 4.66 -42.82
CA SER A 380 10.42 5.47 -43.92
C SER A 380 8.95 5.82 -43.62
N GLY A 381 8.50 7.00 -44.03
CA GLY A 381 7.17 7.50 -43.71
C GLY A 381 6.27 7.61 -44.93
N THR A 382 4.98 7.35 -44.77
CA THR A 382 3.93 7.83 -45.68
C THR A 382 2.59 7.91 -44.94
N THR A 383 1.83 8.96 -45.22
CA THR A 383 0.46 9.15 -44.74
C THR A 383 -0.55 8.42 -45.63
N LEU A 384 -1.70 7.99 -45.09
CA LEU A 384 -3.03 8.33 -45.62
C LEU A 384 -4.18 7.77 -44.75
N ASN A 385 -5.40 8.29 -44.99
CA ASN A 385 -6.63 7.95 -44.27
C ASN A 385 -7.34 6.71 -44.85
N GLY A 386 -8.10 5.98 -44.03
CA GLY A 386 -9.10 5.01 -44.50
C GLY A 386 -9.57 4.04 -43.41
N ASN A 387 -10.88 3.82 -43.29
CA ASN A 387 -11.49 2.83 -42.40
C ASN A 387 -11.92 1.56 -43.19
N PRO A 388 -12.31 0.44 -42.54
CA PRO A 388 -12.15 -0.93 -43.07
C PRO A 388 -13.42 -1.44 -43.82
N PRO A 389 -13.52 -2.71 -44.32
CA PRO A 389 -13.73 -3.91 -43.47
C PRO A 389 -13.23 -5.29 -44.03
N THR A 390 -13.57 -6.36 -43.28
CA THR A 390 -13.79 -7.79 -43.69
C THR A 390 -12.74 -8.88 -43.40
N ASN A 391 -13.24 -10.14 -43.33
CA ASN A 391 -12.61 -11.34 -42.76
C ASN A 391 -12.09 -12.33 -43.82
N ALA A 392 -10.99 -13.06 -43.52
CA ALA A 392 -10.70 -14.48 -43.86
C ALA A 392 -9.22 -14.78 -43.50
N SER A 393 -8.81 -15.68 -42.57
CA SER A 393 -9.04 -17.13 -42.32
C SER A 393 -7.90 -18.03 -42.85
N LEU A 394 -7.71 -19.21 -42.24
CA LEU A 394 -6.66 -20.25 -42.47
C LEU A 394 -5.34 -19.98 -41.70
N ARG A 395 -4.78 -20.87 -40.85
CA ARG A 395 -4.25 -22.27 -41.01
C ARG A 395 -2.91 -22.28 -41.79
N SER A 396 -1.83 -22.98 -41.39
CA SER A 396 -1.57 -24.03 -40.36
C SER A 396 -0.04 -24.20 -40.10
N ALA A 397 0.44 -24.32 -38.84
CA ALA A 397 0.88 -25.55 -38.12
C ALA A 397 2.38 -25.96 -38.30
N ALA A 398 2.88 -26.86 -37.42
CA ALA A 398 4.28 -27.27 -37.19
C ALA A 398 5.12 -26.17 -36.49
N ASP A 399 5.52 -26.22 -35.20
CA ASP A 399 5.85 -27.32 -34.25
C ASP A 399 7.16 -28.05 -34.65
N ASP A 400 8.21 -28.24 -33.82
CA ASP A 400 8.46 -28.07 -32.36
C ASP A 400 9.88 -27.41 -32.15
N SER A 401 10.53 -27.11 -31.00
CA SER A 401 10.52 -27.50 -29.57
C SER A 401 11.16 -26.35 -28.71
N CYS A 402 11.45 -26.37 -27.39
CA CYS A 402 11.47 -27.40 -26.32
C CYS A 402 11.27 -26.72 -24.91
N ALA A 403 11.69 -27.34 -23.79
CA ALA A 403 11.31 -26.98 -22.42
C ALA A 403 12.44 -26.53 -21.44
N ALA A 404 12.06 -25.76 -20.40
CA ALA A 404 12.71 -25.69 -19.09
C ALA A 404 11.63 -25.38 -18.03
N ALA A 405 11.69 -26.01 -16.85
CA ALA A 405 10.62 -25.93 -15.84
C ALA A 405 11.14 -25.43 -14.49
N TRP A 406 10.36 -24.57 -13.82
CA TRP A 406 10.49 -24.22 -12.41
C TRP A 406 9.11 -24.23 -11.77
N THR A 407 9.00 -24.74 -10.54
CA THR A 407 7.71 -24.91 -9.85
C THR A 407 7.70 -24.13 -8.54
N HIS A 408 6.86 -23.11 -8.46
CA HIS A 408 6.48 -22.50 -7.19
C HIS A 408 5.01 -22.83 -6.89
N LYS A 409 4.78 -23.58 -5.81
CA LYS A 409 3.46 -23.69 -5.18
C LYS A 409 3.36 -22.60 -4.12
N ALA A 410 2.77 -21.46 -4.47
CA ALA A 410 2.15 -20.60 -3.47
C ALA A 410 0.79 -21.20 -3.09
N ALA A 411 0.48 -21.30 -1.81
CA ALA A 411 -0.81 -21.79 -1.32
C ALA A 411 -1.80 -20.61 -1.22
N THR A 412 -2.49 -20.29 -2.31
CA THR A 412 -3.48 -19.21 -2.34
C THR A 412 -4.81 -19.69 -1.73
N PHE A 413 -5.12 -19.24 -0.51
CA PHE A 413 -6.46 -19.39 0.04
C PHE A 413 -7.46 -18.54 -0.75
N THR A 414 -8.65 -19.08 -1.03
CA THR A 414 -9.66 -18.45 -1.86
C THR A 414 -10.84 -18.01 -1.00
N ILE A 415 -11.13 -16.71 -0.94
CA ILE A 415 -12.41 -16.21 -0.41
C ILE A 415 -13.48 -16.46 -1.48
N VAL A 416 -14.47 -17.31 -1.16
CA VAL A 416 -15.63 -17.57 -2.02
C VAL A 416 -16.83 -16.80 -1.47
N GLY A 417 -17.37 -15.88 -2.26
CA GLY A 417 -18.57 -15.12 -1.90
C GLY A 417 -19.82 -16.01 -1.81
N GLY A 418 -20.84 -15.54 -1.07
CA GLY A 418 -22.04 -16.32 -0.79
C GLY A 418 -22.92 -16.63 -2.01
N GLU A 419 -23.41 -17.87 -2.04
CA GLU A 419 -24.76 -18.34 -2.42
C GLU A 419 -25.48 -17.78 -3.68
N ILE A 420 -26.15 -18.56 -4.54
CA ILE A 420 -26.40 -20.02 -4.64
C ILE A 420 -26.69 -20.34 -6.13
N ALA A 421 -26.24 -21.49 -6.63
CA ALA A 421 -26.93 -22.28 -7.68
C ALA A 421 -26.28 -23.66 -7.83
N ALA A 422 -27.06 -24.74 -7.85
CA ALA A 422 -26.55 -26.11 -7.87
C ALA A 422 -26.48 -26.72 -9.28
N PHE A 423 -25.58 -27.68 -9.47
CA PHE A 423 -25.75 -28.77 -10.43
C PHE A 423 -25.12 -30.08 -9.91
N GLU A 424 -25.81 -31.20 -10.07
CA GLU A 424 -25.40 -32.50 -9.50
C GLU A 424 -24.31 -33.20 -10.33
N GLY A 425 -23.32 -33.82 -9.66
CA GLY A 425 -22.12 -34.38 -10.32
C GLY A 425 -21.73 -35.83 -10.01
N ARG A 426 -22.39 -36.49 -9.05
CA ARG A 426 -22.13 -37.87 -8.53
C ARG A 426 -20.77 -38.09 -7.83
N ALA A 427 -20.81 -38.90 -6.78
CA ALA A 427 -19.62 -39.40 -6.08
C ALA A 427 -19.05 -40.68 -6.73
N LEU A 428 -17.75 -40.90 -6.58
CA LEU A 428 -17.13 -42.22 -6.57
C LEU A 428 -16.27 -42.38 -5.32
N ARG A 429 -16.37 -43.55 -4.66
CA ARG A 429 -15.64 -43.87 -3.43
C ARG A 429 -14.40 -44.71 -3.73
N ALA A 430 -13.29 -44.28 -3.11
CA ALA A 430 -12.33 -45.10 -2.37
C ALA A 430 -11.45 -46.17 -3.05
N SER A 431 -10.33 -46.42 -2.35
CA SER A 431 -9.50 -47.63 -2.26
C SER A 431 -8.38 -47.87 -3.30
N SER A 432 -7.15 -47.76 -2.76
CA SER A 432 -5.97 -48.62 -3.02
C SER A 432 -5.78 -49.28 -4.38
N ARG A 433 -4.71 -48.89 -5.08
CA ARG A 433 -3.38 -49.53 -4.86
C ARG A 433 -2.26 -48.57 -5.17
#